data_AF-A0A223I2D5-F1
#
_entry.id   AF-A0A223I2D5-F1
#
_cell.length_a   1.000
_cell.length_b   1.000
_cell.length_c   1.000
_cell.angle_alpha   90.00
_cell.angle_beta   90.00
_cell.angle_gamma   90.00
#
_symmetry.space_group_name_H-M   'P 1'
#
loop_
_entity.id
_entity.type
_entity.pdbx_description
1 polymer ?
#
loop_
_entity_poly.entity_id
_entity_poly.type
_entity_poly.pdbx_seq_one_letter_code
_entity_poly.pdbx_strand_id
1 'polypeptide(L)'
;MKDNKSNKKNEFEKELDNLKEWEENQYNPGYYIGTGRIPEPIKGVGKYPFIQIIIGLIILIPMIIAVIDETDVLNIISFIIPAIIGLSLIYGGIIKLINMKKFRKGNKMH
;
A
#
# COMPACT_ATOMS: atom_id res chain seq x y z
N MET A 1 18.75 0.67 -30.09
CA MET A 1 17.27 0.46 -30.00
C MET A 1 16.89 -1.00 -30.33
N LYS A 2 17.59 -2.00 -29.78
CA LYS A 2 17.17 -3.43 -29.79
C LYS A 2 17.21 -4.08 -28.40
N ASP A 3 17.68 -3.31 -27.43
CA ASP A 3 18.19 -3.73 -26.14
C ASP A 3 17.11 -3.63 -25.03
N ASN A 4 16.00 -2.95 -25.30
CA ASN A 4 14.91 -2.75 -24.35
C ASN A 4 13.80 -3.84 -24.42
N LYS A 5 13.74 -4.62 -25.51
CA LYS A 5 12.70 -5.67 -25.70
C LYS A 5 13.01 -6.96 -24.95
N SER A 6 14.28 -7.38 -24.89
CA SER A 6 14.65 -8.61 -24.16
C SER A 6 14.51 -8.44 -22.65
N ASN A 7 14.86 -7.27 -22.12
CA ASN A 7 14.78 -6.98 -20.69
C ASN A 7 13.33 -6.99 -20.18
N LYS A 8 12.40 -6.43 -20.97
CA LYS A 8 10.97 -6.40 -20.62
C LYS A 8 10.30 -7.78 -20.67
N LYS A 9 10.73 -8.66 -21.59
CA LYS A 9 10.26 -10.04 -21.66
C LYS A 9 10.68 -10.82 -20.40
N ASN A 10 11.90 -10.58 -19.93
CA ASN A 10 12.46 -11.22 -18.75
C ASN A 10 11.76 -10.77 -17.46
N GLU A 11 11.38 -9.49 -17.35
CA GLU A 11 10.58 -9.01 -16.20
C GLU A 11 9.18 -9.62 -16.15
N PHE A 12 8.53 -9.80 -17.31
CA PHE A 12 7.20 -10.42 -17.37
C PHE A 12 7.23 -11.90 -17.00
N GLU A 13 8.22 -12.66 -17.50
CA GLU A 13 8.42 -14.07 -17.12
C GLU A 13 8.65 -14.21 -15.61
N LYS A 14 9.41 -13.29 -15.02
CA LYS A 14 9.63 -13.25 -13.57
C LYS A 14 8.36 -12.92 -12.77
N GLU A 15 7.51 -12.02 -13.25
CA GLU A 15 6.20 -11.74 -12.61
C GLU A 15 5.29 -12.98 -12.67
N LEU A 16 5.29 -13.71 -13.78
CA LEU A 16 4.56 -14.97 -13.95
C LEU A 16 5.03 -16.05 -12.96
N ASP A 17 6.35 -16.21 -12.80
CA ASP A 17 6.91 -17.19 -11.86
C ASP A 17 6.56 -16.84 -10.41
N ASN A 18 6.65 -15.56 -10.04
CA ASN A 18 6.26 -15.10 -8.68
C ASN A 18 4.76 -15.33 -8.41
N LEU A 19 3.91 -15.11 -9.42
CA LEU A 19 2.46 -15.36 -9.32
C LEU A 19 2.17 -16.84 -9.11
N LYS A 20 2.84 -17.71 -9.88
CA LYS A 20 2.70 -19.16 -9.76
C LYS A 20 3.17 -19.66 -8.39
N GLU A 21 4.32 -19.17 -7.92
CA GLU A 21 4.84 -19.48 -6.58
C GLU A 21 3.86 -19.04 -5.48
N TRP A 22 3.25 -17.86 -5.62
CA TRP A 22 2.23 -17.39 -4.69
C TRP A 22 0.97 -18.25 -4.73
N GLU A 23 0.48 -18.62 -5.91
CA GLU A 23 -0.72 -19.46 -6.07
C GLU A 23 -0.55 -20.81 -5.37
N GLU A 24 0.61 -21.45 -5.52
CA GLU A 24 0.94 -22.74 -4.90
C GLU A 24 1.04 -22.65 -3.37
N ASN A 25 1.36 -21.48 -2.81
CA ASN A 25 1.62 -21.30 -1.38
C ASN A 25 0.61 -20.40 -0.65
N GLN A 26 -0.45 -19.93 -1.32
CA GLN A 26 -1.37 -18.92 -0.79
C GLN A 26 -2.04 -19.32 0.55
N TYR A 27 -2.21 -20.62 0.79
CA TYR A 27 -2.81 -21.18 2.03
C TYR A 27 -1.77 -21.79 2.99
N ASN A 28 -0.48 -21.67 2.71
CA ASN A 28 0.60 -22.17 3.55
C ASN A 28 1.26 -21.02 4.32
N PRO A 29 0.76 -20.64 5.51
CA PRO A 29 1.34 -19.52 6.26
C PRO A 29 2.80 -19.76 6.66
N GLY A 30 3.19 -21.03 6.88
CA GLY A 30 4.58 -21.41 7.19
C GLY A 30 5.58 -21.06 6.09
N TYR A 31 5.10 -20.91 4.85
CA TYR A 31 5.92 -20.47 3.72
C TYR A 31 6.43 -19.02 3.85
N TYR A 32 5.62 -18.16 4.48
CA TYR A 32 5.89 -16.72 4.58
C TYR A 32 6.49 -16.30 5.93
N ILE A 33 6.23 -17.07 6.98
CA ILE A 33 6.68 -16.74 8.34
C ILE A 33 8.20 -16.98 8.45
N GLY A 34 8.95 -15.96 8.88
CA GLY A 34 10.39 -16.06 9.15
C GLY A 34 11.29 -16.10 7.91
N THR A 35 10.73 -16.13 6.71
CA THR A 35 11.48 -16.22 5.44
C THR A 35 11.75 -14.87 4.79
N GLY A 36 11.13 -13.79 5.30
CA GLY A 36 11.16 -12.46 4.67
C GLY A 36 10.34 -12.37 3.38
N ARG A 37 9.65 -13.44 2.98
CA ARG A 37 8.79 -13.48 1.79
C ARG A 37 7.46 -12.78 2.10
N ILE A 38 7.03 -11.92 1.19
CA ILE A 38 5.77 -11.19 1.28
C ILE A 38 4.86 -11.70 0.14
N PRO A 39 3.62 -12.14 0.44
CA PRO A 39 2.70 -12.60 -0.58
C PRO A 39 2.38 -11.48 -1.57
N GLU A 40 2.19 -11.84 -2.85
CA GLU A 40 2.10 -10.87 -3.93
C GLU A 40 0.98 -9.83 -3.82
N PRO A 41 -0.24 -10.17 -3.32
CA PRO A 41 -1.27 -9.16 -3.09
C PRO A 41 -0.80 -8.04 -2.16
N ILE A 42 0.03 -8.36 -1.15
CA ILE A 42 0.54 -7.38 -0.19
C ILE A 42 1.67 -6.54 -0.81
N LYS A 43 2.55 -7.16 -1.62
CA LYS A 43 3.58 -6.43 -2.38
C LYS A 43 2.96 -5.39 -3.33
N GLY A 44 1.86 -5.74 -4.01
CA GLY A 44 1.17 -4.86 -4.95
C GLY A 44 0.57 -3.61 -4.28
N VAL A 45 0.00 -3.74 -3.08
CA VAL A 45 -0.57 -2.60 -2.33
C VAL A 45 0.51 -1.59 -1.91
N GLY A 46 1.74 -2.05 -1.65
CA GLY A 46 2.88 -1.17 -1.37
C GLY A 46 3.33 -0.30 -2.55
N LYS A 47 2.98 -0.68 -3.79
CA LYS A 47 3.43 -0.03 -5.03
C LYS A 47 2.75 1.32 -5.28
N TYR A 48 1.55 1.52 -4.74
CA TYR A 48 0.72 2.68 -5.03
C TYR A 48 0.33 3.46 -3.76
N PRO A 49 1.29 4.14 -3.11
CA PRO A 49 1.03 4.87 -1.87
C PRO A 49 -0.01 5.99 -2.01
N PHE A 50 -0.26 6.48 -3.23
CA PHE A 50 -1.34 7.42 -3.51
C PHE A 50 -2.74 6.82 -3.30
N ILE A 51 -2.94 5.54 -3.64
CA ILE A 51 -4.21 4.82 -3.41
C ILE A 51 -4.48 4.72 -1.90
N GLN A 52 -3.44 4.43 -1.11
CA GLN A 52 -3.53 4.39 0.34
C GLN A 52 -4.02 5.74 0.92
N ILE A 53 -3.55 6.88 0.38
CA ILE A 53 -4.00 8.21 0.79
C ILE A 53 -5.45 8.45 0.38
N ILE A 54 -5.84 8.10 -0.84
CA ILE A 54 -7.24 8.25 -1.32
C ILE A 54 -8.19 7.49 -0.41
N ILE A 55 -7.89 6.24 -0.06
CA ILE A 55 -8.74 5.43 0.83
C ILE A 55 -8.86 6.12 2.20
N GLY A 56 -7.76 6.64 2.74
CA GLY A 56 -7.80 7.40 4.00
C GLY A 56 -8.69 8.65 3.90
N LEU A 57 -8.66 9.38 2.79
CA LEU A 57 -9.52 10.55 2.56
C LEU A 57 -11.00 10.16 2.41
N ILE A 58 -11.30 9.05 1.72
CA ILE A 58 -12.67 8.52 1.60
C ILE A 58 -13.26 8.19 2.99
N ILE A 59 -12.43 7.78 3.94
CA ILE A 59 -12.85 7.52 5.33
C ILE A 59 -13.01 8.84 6.11
N LEU A 60 -12.03 9.74 6.02
CA LEU A 60 -12.02 10.95 6.87
C LEU A 60 -13.00 12.03 6.40
N ILE A 61 -13.23 12.22 5.10
CA ILE A 61 -14.09 13.32 4.61
C ILE A 61 -15.54 13.15 5.10
N PRO A 62 -16.22 12.00 4.89
CA PRO A 62 -17.58 11.79 5.39
C PRO A 62 -17.64 11.84 6.92
N MET A 63 -16.61 11.35 7.61
CA MET A 63 -16.53 11.44 9.07
C MET A 63 -16.51 12.89 9.53
N ILE A 64 -15.68 13.75 8.94
CA ILE A 64 -15.60 15.16 9.32
C ILE A 64 -16.97 15.83 9.16
N ILE A 65 -17.67 15.54 8.07
CA ILE A 65 -19.04 16.04 7.83
C ILE A 65 -19.98 15.53 8.95
N ALA A 66 -19.96 14.23 9.23
CA ALA A 66 -20.80 13.63 10.27
C ALA A 66 -20.53 14.20 11.67
N VAL A 67 -19.27 14.49 12.01
CA VAL A 67 -18.90 15.07 13.32
C VAL A 67 -19.38 16.52 13.46
N ILE A 68 -19.38 17.30 12.38
CA ILE A 68 -19.86 18.69 12.40
C ILE A 68 -21.36 18.76 12.67
N ASP A 69 -22.13 17.80 12.12
CA ASP A 69 -23.59 17.76 12.27
C ASP A 69 -24.05 17.10 13.58
N GLU A 70 -23.13 16.48 14.34
CA GLU A 70 -23.45 15.73 15.55
C GLU A 70 -23.31 16.59 16.82
N THR A 71 -24.27 16.44 17.74
CA THR A 71 -24.29 17.15 19.04
C THR A 71 -24.10 16.21 20.23
N ASP A 72 -24.37 14.91 20.04
CA ASP A 72 -24.19 13.91 21.09
C ASP A 72 -22.71 13.51 21.21
N VAL A 73 -22.15 13.74 22.39
CA VAL A 73 -20.76 13.43 22.73
C VAL A 73 -20.45 11.93 22.57
N LEU A 74 -21.40 11.04 22.88
CA LEU A 74 -21.21 9.59 22.73
C LEU A 74 -21.09 9.19 21.26
N ASN A 75 -21.88 9.81 20.38
CA ASN A 75 -21.78 9.58 18.94
C ASN A 75 -20.45 10.14 18.40
N ILE A 76 -19.99 11.29 18.90
CA ILE A 76 -18.69 11.85 18.53
C ILE A 76 -17.54 10.89 18.88
N ILE A 77 -17.58 10.26 20.06
CA ILE A 77 -16.58 9.29 20.51
C ILE A 77 -16.50 8.07 19.58
N SER A 78 -17.62 7.66 18.98
CA SER A 78 -17.65 6.51 18.05
C SER A 78 -16.76 6.71 16.82
N PHE A 79 -16.47 7.96 16.44
CA PHE A 79 -15.60 8.30 15.31
C PHE A 79 -14.10 8.22 15.62
N ILE A 80 -13.68 7.94 16.85
CA ILE A 80 -12.26 7.84 17.20
C ILE A 80 -11.57 6.71 16.43
N ILE A 81 -12.19 5.52 16.34
CA ILE A 81 -11.58 4.36 15.69
C ILE A 81 -11.38 4.62 14.19
N PRO A 82 -12.40 5.02 13.40
CA PRO A 82 -12.19 5.29 12.00
C PRO A 82 -11.26 6.50 11.77
N ALA A 83 -11.16 7.45 12.72
CA ALA A 83 -10.24 8.59 12.61
C ALA A 83 -8.79 8.11 12.69
N ILE A 84 -8.48 7.24 13.66
CA ILE A 84 -7.15 6.61 13.80
C ILE A 84 -6.80 5.83 12.54
N ILE A 85 -7.73 5.04 12.00
CA ILE A 85 -7.52 4.26 10.78
C ILE A 85 -7.22 5.18 9.58
N GLY A 86 -8.08 6.19 9.36
CA GLY A 86 -7.93 7.14 8.26
C GLY A 86 -6.62 7.92 8.32
N LEU A 87 -6.28 8.45 9.50
CA LEU A 87 -5.03 9.19 9.74
C LEU A 87 -3.80 8.29 9.53
N SER A 88 -3.83 7.05 10.03
CA SER A 88 -2.74 6.09 9.84
C SER A 88 -2.50 5.75 8.37
N LEU A 89 -3.58 5.59 7.60
CA LEU A 89 -3.49 5.33 6.16
C LEU A 89 -2.84 6.50 5.41
N ILE A 90 -3.29 7.73 5.68
CA ILE A 90 -2.72 8.93 5.05
C ILE A 90 -1.25 9.11 5.43
N TYR A 91 -0.94 9.04 6.74
CA TYR A 91 0.43 9.18 7.23
C TYR A 91 1.37 8.14 6.62
N GLY A 92 0.97 6.86 6.63
CA GLY A 92 1.75 5.79 6.01
C GLY A 92 1.94 5.96 4.51
N GLY A 93 0.91 6.45 3.80
CA GLY A 93 1.00 6.76 2.37
C GLY A 93 1.97 7.92 2.07
N ILE A 94 1.94 8.99 2.87
CA ILE A 94 2.84 10.14 2.74
C ILE A 94 4.31 9.71 2.97
N ILE A 95 4.58 8.92 4.02
CA ILE A 95 5.93 8.40 4.29
C ILE A 95 6.46 7.58 3.11
N LYS A 96 5.64 6.67 2.57
CA LYS A 96 6.03 5.86 1.41
C LYS A 96 6.34 6.73 0.19
N LEU A 97 5.56 7.77 -0.08
CA LEU A 97 5.83 8.73 -1.16
C LEU A 97 7.17 9.46 -0.96
N ILE A 98 7.47 9.91 0.26
CA ILE A 98 8.74 10.57 0.59
C ILE A 98 9.91 9.61 0.37
N ASN A 99 9.81 8.38 0.88
CA ASN A 99 10.87 7.37 0.75
C ASN A 99 11.12 6.98 -0.71
N MET A 100 10.06 6.82 -1.51
CA MET A 100 10.18 6.56 -2.95
C MET A 100 10.87 7.73 -3.70
N LYS A 101 10.54 8.98 -3.36
CA LYS A 101 11.22 10.16 -3.94
C LYS A 101 12.70 10.20 -3.57
N LYS A 102 13.06 9.89 -2.30
CA LYS A 102 14.45 9.84 -1.83
C LYS A 102 15.27 8.78 -2.58
N PHE A 103 14.73 7.58 -2.76
CA PHE A 103 15.39 6.50 -3.50
C PHE A 103 15.62 6.85 -4.98
N ARG A 104 14.60 7.43 -5.64
CA ARG A 104 14.73 7.93 -7.03
C ARG A 104 15.78 9.04 -7.19
N LYS A 105 15.98 9.88 -6.16
CA LYS A 105 17.00 10.95 -6.19
C LYS A 105 18.42 10.39 -5.99
N GLY A 106 18.59 9.38 -5.14
CA GLY A 106 19.87 8.68 -4.94
C GLY A 106 20.36 7.96 -6.19
N ASN A 107 19.47 7.24 -6.89
CA ASN A 107 19.81 6.54 -8.14
C ASN A 107 20.08 7.46 -9.34
N LYS A 108 19.83 8.77 -9.24
CA LYS A 108 20.18 9.75 -10.30
C LYS A 108 21.57 10.36 -10.12
N MET A 109 22.20 10.14 -8.97
CA MET A 109 23.54 10.69 -8.65
C MET A 109 24.66 9.65 -8.82
N HIS A 110 24.30 8.40 -9.10
CA HIS A 110 25.20 7.31 -9.48
C HIS A 110 24.95 6.93 -10.93
#